data_AF-A0A183A0X8-F1
#
_entry.id   AF-A0A183A0X8-F1
#
_cell.length_a   1.000
_cell.length_b   1.000
_cell.length_c   1.000
_cell.angle_alpha   90.00
_cell.angle_beta   90.00
_cell.angle_gamma   90.00
#
_symmetry.space_group_name_H-M   'P 1'
#
loop_
_entity.id
_entity.type
_entity.pdbx_description
1 polymer ?
#
loop_
_entity_poly.entity_id
_entity_poly.type
_entity_poly.pdbx_seq_one_letter_code
_entity_poly.pdbx_strand_id
1 'polypeptide(L)'
;MKYTKYEYEKKLARDIKTNPKRVLAYVQSKGLTCESVGTLGMANGNIASTDSDRAETLMDYFKSVYRSSQGNGVRNPMVDNTGNELQMLILNDEDV
;
A
#
# COMPACT_ATOMS: atom_id res chain seq x y z
N MET A 1 -4.09 -34.04 11.20
CA MET A 1 -2.85 -34.38 10.46
C MET A 1 -2.56 -33.25 9.47
N LYS A 2 -1.53 -32.43 9.70
CA LYS A 2 -1.16 -31.35 8.77
C LYS A 2 -0.21 -31.94 7.72
N TYR A 3 -0.59 -31.92 6.45
CA TYR A 3 0.36 -32.22 5.38
C TYR A 3 1.40 -31.09 5.31
N THR A 4 2.66 -31.43 5.07
CA THR A 4 3.67 -30.42 4.72
C THR A 4 3.28 -29.80 3.37
N LYS A 5 3.66 -28.54 3.15
CA LYS A 5 3.37 -27.82 1.89
C LYS A 5 3.74 -28.66 0.66
N TYR A 6 4.92 -29.28 0.72
CA TYR A 6 5.46 -30.15 -0.32
C TYR A 6 4.54 -31.35 -0.62
N GLU A 7 4.09 -32.08 0.39
CA GLU A 7 3.24 -33.26 0.19
C GLU A 7 1.87 -32.88 -0.38
N TYR A 8 1.35 -31.73 0.02
CA TYR A 8 0.11 -31.18 -0.53
C TYR A 8 0.24 -30.82 -2.02
N GLU A 9 1.28 -30.07 -2.40
CA GLU A 9 1.55 -29.69 -3.79
C GLU A 9 1.85 -30.91 -4.67
N LYS A 10 2.60 -31.89 -4.15
CA LYS A 10 2.88 -33.15 -4.83
C LYS A 10 1.62 -33.97 -5.10
N LYS A 11 0.66 -33.97 -4.16
CA LYS A 11 -0.64 -34.60 -4.38
C LYS A 11 -1.46 -33.84 -5.43
N LEU A 12 -1.44 -32.51 -5.36
CA LEU A 12 -2.13 -31.65 -6.30
C LEU A 12 -1.66 -31.85 -7.74
N ALA A 13 -0.34 -31.98 -7.95
CA ALA A 13 0.25 -32.26 -9.25
C ALA A 13 -0.13 -33.64 -9.80
N ARG A 14 -0.15 -34.67 -8.94
CA ARG A 14 -0.61 -36.02 -9.31
C ARG A 14 -2.07 -36.03 -9.74
N ASP A 15 -2.91 -35.31 -9.02
CA ASP A 15 -4.36 -35.28 -9.24
C ASP A 15 -4.78 -34.30 -10.36
N ILE A 16 -3.86 -33.73 -11.16
CA ILE A 16 -4.18 -32.66 -12.12
C ILE A 16 -5.22 -33.08 -13.16
N LYS A 17 -5.14 -34.31 -13.66
CA LYS A 17 -6.11 -34.85 -14.63
C LYS A 17 -7.43 -35.24 -13.97
N THR A 18 -7.40 -35.63 -12.70
CA THR A 18 -8.56 -36.09 -11.93
C THR A 18 -9.36 -34.91 -11.35
N ASN A 19 -8.68 -33.83 -10.94
CA ASN A 19 -9.30 -32.65 -10.36
C ASN A 19 -8.58 -31.35 -10.79
N PRO A 20 -8.79 -30.91 -12.04
CA PRO A 20 -8.16 -29.70 -12.57
C PRO A 20 -8.62 -28.42 -11.86
N LYS A 21 -9.87 -28.39 -11.37
CA LYS A 21 -10.43 -27.23 -10.63
C LYS A 21 -9.63 -26.93 -9.36
N ARG A 22 -9.14 -27.96 -8.67
CA ARG A 22 -8.33 -27.79 -7.46
C ARG A 22 -6.98 -27.13 -7.76
N VAL A 23 -6.37 -27.49 -8.89
CA VAL A 23 -5.12 -26.87 -9.34
C VAL A 23 -5.35 -25.41 -9.69
N LEU A 24 -6.43 -25.11 -10.42
CA LEU A 24 -6.80 -23.73 -10.74
C LEU A 24 -7.05 -22.89 -9.48
N ALA A 25 -7.80 -23.40 -8.51
CA ALA A 25 -8.05 -22.73 -7.24
C ALA A 25 -6.75 -22.51 -6.44
N TYR A 26 -5.83 -23.47 -6.46
CA TYR A 26 -4.52 -23.32 -5.83
C TYR A 26 -3.72 -22.18 -6.47
N VAL A 27 -3.61 -22.17 -7.79
CA VAL A 27 -2.91 -21.11 -8.55
C VAL A 27 -3.54 -19.74 -8.27
N GLN A 28 -4.88 -19.65 -8.31
CA GLN A 28 -5.60 -18.42 -7.98
C GLN A 28 -5.31 -17.98 -6.54
N SER A 29 -5.35 -18.88 -5.56
CA SER A 29 -5.04 -18.54 -4.16
C SER A 29 -3.60 -18.01 -3.95
N LYS A 30 -2.67 -18.35 -4.86
CA LYS A 30 -1.29 -17.85 -4.85
C LYS A 30 -1.11 -16.56 -5.64
N GLY A 31 -1.90 -16.35 -6.69
CA GLY A 31 -1.93 -15.11 -7.46
C GLY A 31 -2.81 -14.01 -6.84
N LEU A 32 -3.77 -14.37 -5.98
CA LEU A 32 -4.57 -13.46 -5.16
C LEU A 32 -3.77 -13.01 -3.93
N THR A 33 -2.55 -12.52 -4.13
CA THR A 33 -2.06 -11.48 -3.23
C THR A 33 -2.87 -10.24 -3.60
N CYS A 34 -4.03 -10.08 -2.96
CA CYS A 34 -4.70 -8.78 -3.00
C CYS A 34 -3.67 -7.77 -2.50
N GLU A 35 -3.10 -6.97 -3.41
CA GLU A 35 -2.24 -5.83 -3.11
C GLU A 35 -3.01 -4.72 -2.37
N SER A 36 -4.27 -4.97 -2.05
CA SER A 36 -5.10 -4.11 -1.23
C SER A 36 -4.65 -4.19 0.23
N VAL A 37 -4.59 -3.02 0.85
CA VAL A 37 -4.35 -2.89 2.29
C VAL A 37 -5.42 -3.70 3.04
N GLY A 38 -4.99 -4.62 3.90
CA GLY A 38 -5.89 -5.45 4.69
C GLY A 38 -6.86 -4.64 5.56
N THR A 39 -7.77 -5.33 6.24
CA THR A 39 -8.78 -4.67 7.10
C THR A 39 -8.11 -3.83 8.19
N LEU A 40 -8.30 -2.51 8.15
CA LEU A 40 -7.81 -1.58 9.17
C LEU A 40 -8.95 -1.19 10.12
N GLY A 41 -8.63 -1.09 11.42
CA GLY A 41 -9.51 -0.51 12.42
C GLY A 41 -9.29 0.98 12.53
N MET A 42 -10.37 1.75 12.40
CA MET A 42 -10.36 3.20 12.60
C MET A 42 -10.34 3.56 14.10
N ALA A 43 -9.92 4.78 14.43
CA ALA A 43 -9.89 5.28 15.80
C ALA A 43 -11.26 5.30 16.49
N ASN A 44 -12.35 5.40 15.72
CA ASN A 44 -13.74 5.34 16.20
C ASN A 44 -14.23 3.92 16.48
N GLY A 45 -13.39 2.89 16.29
CA GLY A 45 -13.73 1.48 16.48
C GLY A 45 -14.41 0.81 15.29
N ASN A 46 -14.67 1.54 14.20
CA ASN A 46 -15.23 0.99 12.97
C ASN A 46 -14.15 0.40 12.05
N ILE A 47 -14.56 -0.36 11.05
CA ILE A 47 -13.67 -0.93 10.03
C ILE A 47 -13.55 0.01 8.83
N ALA A 48 -12.32 0.33 8.43
CA ALA A 48 -12.01 1.09 7.23
C ALA A 48 -12.48 0.32 5.98
N SER A 49 -13.57 0.80 5.38
CA SER A 49 -14.28 0.09 4.31
C SER A 49 -13.91 0.65 2.94
N THR A 50 -13.68 1.96 2.85
CA THR A 50 -13.23 2.65 1.64
C THR A 50 -11.72 2.87 1.63
N ASP A 51 -11.15 3.15 0.47
CA ASP A 51 -9.72 3.46 0.36
C ASP A 51 -9.38 4.80 1.04
N SER A 52 -10.33 5.74 1.10
CA SER A 52 -10.19 6.98 1.86
C SER A 52 -10.06 6.70 3.35
N ASP A 53 -10.93 5.85 3.91
CA ASP A 53 -10.87 5.46 5.33
C ASP A 53 -9.52 4.80 5.67
N ARG A 54 -9.02 3.97 4.74
CA ARG A 54 -7.72 3.29 4.90
C ARG A 54 -6.58 4.32 4.89
N ALA A 55 -6.60 5.26 3.96
CA ALA A 55 -5.59 6.31 3.86
C ALA A 55 -5.57 7.20 5.11
N GLU A 56 -6.74 7.62 5.61
CA GLU A 56 -6.86 8.39 6.84
C GLU A 56 -6.34 7.62 8.05
N THR A 57 -6.72 6.35 8.19
CA THR A 57 -6.26 5.50 9.30
C THR A 57 -4.73 5.36 9.31
N LEU A 58 -4.11 5.17 8.14
CA LEU A 58 -2.65 5.10 8.01
C LEU A 58 -1.97 6.44 8.31
N MET A 59 -2.56 7.54 7.86
CA MET A 59 -2.08 8.89 8.14
C MET A 59 -2.09 9.19 9.65
N ASP A 60 -3.17 8.83 10.35
CA ASP A 60 -3.29 9.05 11.78
C ASP A 60 -2.31 8.19 12.58
N TYR A 61 -2.11 6.94 12.17
CA TYR A 61 -1.05 6.11 12.74
C TYR A 61 0.33 6.74 12.51
N PHE A 62 0.62 7.21 11.30
CA PHE A 62 1.91 7.83 10.98
C PHE A 62 2.18 9.05 11.87
N LYS A 63 1.19 9.95 12.03
CA LYS A 63 1.29 11.10 12.94
C LYS A 63 1.58 10.69 14.39
N SER A 64 1.06 9.55 14.84
CA SER A 64 1.27 9.08 16.22
C SER A 64 2.67 8.55 16.49
N VAL A 65 3.30 7.90 15.50
CA VAL A 65 4.65 7.32 15.63
C VAL A 65 5.74 8.29 15.22
N TYR A 66 5.42 9.24 14.34
CA TYR A 66 6.39 10.21 13.85
C TYR A 66 6.69 11.26 14.93
N ARG A 67 7.86 11.12 15.56
CA ARG A 67 8.43 12.16 16.41
C ARG A 67 9.35 13.01 15.55
N SER A 68 9.05 14.31 15.44
CA SER A 68 10.02 15.24 14.87
C SER A 68 11.29 15.15 15.70
N SER A 69 12.41 14.81 15.05
CA SER A 69 13.73 14.97 15.66
C SER A 69 13.81 16.40 16.17
N GLN A 70 13.96 16.58 17.48
CA GLN A 70 14.33 17.87 18.06
C GLN A 70 15.79 18.13 17.68
N GLY A 71 15.98 18.51 16.42
CA GLY A 71 17.25 18.81 15.79
C GLY A 71 17.00 19.88 14.73
N ASN A 72 16.72 21.08 15.20
CA ASN A 72 16.79 22.37 14.49
C ASN A 72 16.58 22.37 12.95
N GLY A 73 15.47 21.80 12.49
CA GLY A 73 15.14 21.77 11.06
C GLY A 73 13.82 21.04 10.83
N VAL A 74 12.72 21.78 10.91
CA VAL A 74 11.37 21.27 10.66
C VAL A 74 11.30 20.74 9.22
N ARG A 75 11.30 19.41 9.05
CA ARG A 75 10.82 18.79 7.81
C ARG A 75 9.42 18.28 8.08
N ASN A 76 8.45 19.09 7.67
CA ASN A 76 7.05 18.71 7.68
C ASN A 76 6.74 18.00 6.35
N PRO A 77 6.39 16.70 6.34
CA PRO A 77 6.24 15.94 5.10
C PRO A 77 5.09 16.43 4.18
N MET A 78 4.22 17.33 4.66
CA MET A 78 3.16 17.95 3.85
C MET A 78 3.52 19.35 3.29
N VAL A 79 4.68 19.93 3.62
CA VAL A 79 5.05 21.33 3.27
C VAL A 79 6.22 21.40 2.27
N ASP A 80 6.77 20.28 1.82
CA ASP A 80 7.86 20.32 0.84
C ASP A 80 7.38 20.29 -0.63
N ASN A 81 6.06 20.40 -0.89
CA ASN A 81 5.50 20.37 -2.26
C ASN A 81 4.97 21.73 -2.79
N THR A 82 5.28 22.84 -2.13
CA THR A 82 5.02 24.19 -2.63
C THR A 82 6.31 24.99 -2.62
N GLY A 83 7.17 24.70 -3.60
CA GLY A 83 8.44 25.41 -3.79
C GLY A 83 8.96 25.41 -5.22
N ASN A 84 8.16 24.94 -6.19
CA ASN A 84 8.43 25.12 -7.60
C ASN A 84 7.38 26.08 -8.16
N GLU A 85 7.32 27.31 -7.63
CA GLU A 85 6.71 28.39 -8.38
C GLU A 85 7.51 28.53 -9.68
N LEU A 86 6.86 28.28 -10.82
CA LEU A 86 7.43 28.59 -12.12
C LEU A 86 7.73 30.08 -12.13
N GLN A 87 9.01 30.43 -11.98
CA GLN A 87 9.46 31.82 -12.10
C GLN A 87 9.11 32.30 -13.50
N MET A 88 8.10 33.15 -13.61
CA MET A 88 7.80 33.94 -14.80
C MET A 88 9.02 34.82 -15.10
N LEU A 89 9.79 34.44 -16.12
CA LEU A 89 10.76 35.34 -16.75
C LEU A 89 10.00 36.44 -17.47
N ILE A 90 9.89 37.63 -16.86
CA ILE A 90 9.48 38.83 -17.58
C ILE A 90 10.71 39.26 -18.40
N LEU A 91 10.65 39.04 -19.72
CA LEU A 91 11.58 39.66 -20.66
C LEU A 91 11.24 41.15 -20.72
N ASN A 92 12.19 42.00 -20.33
CA ASN A 92 12.06 43.45 -20.52
C ASN A 92 12.48 43.76 -21.97
N ASP A 93 11.57 44.35 -22.74
CA ASP A 93 11.82 44.85 -24.11
C ASP A 93 12.68 46.14 -24.08
N GLU A 94 13.89 46.10 -23.52
CA GLU A 94 14.87 47.20 -23.65
C GLU A 94 16.07 46.85 -24.54
N ASP A 95 15.96 45.82 -25.38
CA ASP A 95 16.89 45.59 -26.49
C ASP A 95 16.16 45.68 -27.85
N VAL A 96 15.79 46.91 -28.25
CA VAL A 96 15.65 47.32 -29.67
C VAL A 96 16.20 48.73 -29.88
#